data_AF-A0A146G844-F1
#
_entry.id   AF-A0A146G844-F1
#
_cell.length_a   1.000
_cell.length_b   1.000
_cell.length_c   1.000
_cell.angle_alpha   90.00
_cell.angle_beta   90.00
_cell.angle_gamma   90.00
#
_symmetry.space_group_name_H-M   'P 1'
#
loop_
_entity.id
_entity.type
_entity.pdbx_description
1 polymer ?
#
loop_
_entity_poly.entity_id
_entity_poly.type
_entity_poly.pdbx_seq_one_letter_code
_entity_poly.pdbx_strand_id
1 'polypeptide(L)' 'MRLADYEGLYNVDAAERMGVSRQTFDRIVNRARKKVSEALVNGCALRVEGV' A
#
# COMPACT_ATOMS: atom_id res chain seq x y z
N MET A 1 0.71 -1.73 -0.88
CA MET A 1 1.49 -1.41 -2.10
C MET A 1 1.89 -2.66 -2.84
N ARG A 2 2.50 -3.68 -2.22
CA ARG A 2 2.84 -4.93 -2.95
C ARG A 2 1.65 -5.51 -3.73
N LEU A 3 0.52 -5.77 -3.07
CA LEU A 3 -0.65 -6.38 -3.74
C LEU A 3 -1.26 -5.47 -4.82
N ALA A 4 -1.54 -4.20 -4.50
CA ALA A 4 -2.24 -3.30 -5.43
C ALA A 4 -1.33 -2.69 -6.52
N ASP A 5 -0.14 -2.20 -6.15
CA ASP A 5 0.71 -1.39 -7.03
C ASP A 5 1.78 -2.22 -7.75
N TYR A 6 2.31 -3.27 -7.11
CA TYR A 6 3.37 -4.10 -7.68
C TYR A 6 2.81 -5.36 -8.37
N GLU A 7 1.93 -6.09 -7.70
CA GLU A 7 1.26 -7.29 -8.24
C GLU A 7 0.01 -6.96 -9.07
N GLY A 8 -0.48 -5.71 -9.02
CA GLY A 8 -1.60 -5.26 -9.84
C GLY A 8 -2.97 -5.86 -9.49
N LEU A 9 -3.13 -6.44 -8.29
CA LEU A 9 -4.40 -7.02 -7.88
C LEU A 9 -5.51 -5.97 -7.78
N TYR A 10 -6.72 -6.36 -8.17
CA TYR A 10 -7.91 -5.55 -7.88
C TYR A 10 -8.10 -5.43 -6.36
N ASN A 11 -8.62 -4.28 -5.92
CA ASN A 11 -8.75 -3.98 -4.49
C ASN A 11 -9.62 -4.99 -3.73
N VAL A 12 -10.58 -5.63 -4.41
CA VAL A 12 -11.40 -6.68 -3.80
C VAL A 12 -10.55 -7.92 -3.51
N ASP A 13 -9.83 -8.43 -4.51
CA ASP A 13 -8.97 -9.61 -4.38
C ASP A 13 -7.84 -9.38 -3.36
N ALA A 14 -7.26 -8.19 -3.37
CA ALA A 14 -6.22 -7.83 -2.42
C ALA A 14 -6.75 -7.67 -0.99
N ALA A 15 -7.98 -7.19 -0.82
CA ALA A 15 -8.64 -7.11 0.48
C ALA A 15 -8.96 -8.51 1.03
N GLU A 16 -9.48 -9.39 0.18
CA GLU A 16 -9.74 -10.79 0.51
C GLU A 16 -8.46 -11.51 0.94
N ARG A 17 -7.37 -11.36 0.17
CA ARG A 17 -6.06 -11.94 0.50
C ARG A 17 -5.48 -11.41 1.83
N MET A 18 -5.86 -10.20 2.23
CA MET A 18 -5.47 -9.61 3.52
C MET A 18 -6.45 -9.93 4.65
N GLY A 19 -7.59 -10.59 4.38
CA GLY A 19 -8.61 -10.87 5.38
C GLY A 19 -9.28 -9.61 5.94
N VAL A 20 -9.37 -8.53 5.14
CA VAL A 20 -9.95 -7.25 5.56
C VAL A 20 -11.05 -6.80 4.60
N SER A 21 -11.88 -5.85 5.03
CA SER A 21 -12.86 -5.23 4.12
C SER A 21 -12.16 -4.46 2.99
N ARG A 22 -12.80 -4.37 1.81
CA ARG A 22 -12.35 -3.53 0.69
C ARG A 22 -12.04 -2.09 1.14
N GLN A 23 -12.92 -1.50 1.96
CA GLN A 23 -12.74 -0.13 2.45
C GLN A 23 -11.53 0.00 3.39
N THR A 24 -11.22 -1.04 4.16
CA THR A 24 -10.01 -1.10 5.00
C THR A 24 -8.77 -1.18 4.12
N PHE A 25 -8.79 -2.04 3.10
CA PHE A 25 -7.69 -2.18 2.14
C PHE A 25 -7.41 -0.86 1.41
N ASP A 26 -8.44 -0.20 0.87
CA ASP A 26 -8.33 1.09 0.20
C ASP A 26 -7.68 2.15 1.11
N ARG A 27 -8.08 2.19 2.39
CA ARG A 27 -7.48 3.09 3.40
C ARG A 27 -6.01 2.79 3.65
N ILE A 28 -5.63 1.51 3.74
CA ILE A 28 -4.24 1.09 3.93
C ILE A 28 -3.38 1.51 2.74
N VAL A 29 -3.83 1.22 1.51
CA VAL A 29 -3.11 1.56 0.29
C VAL A 29 -2.95 3.07 0.15
N ASN A 30 -4.00 3.85 0.38
CA ASN A 30 -3.93 5.31 0.32
C ASN A 30 -2.96 5.89 1.34
N ARG A 31 -2.94 5.39 2.58
CA ARG A 31 -1.97 5.81 3.60
C ARG A 31 -0.53 5.47 3.18
N ALA A 32 -0.31 4.27 2.64
CA ALA A 32 1.00 3.85 2.18
C ALA A 32 1.49 4.72 1.01
N ARG A 33 0.64 4.97 0.00
CA ARG A 33 0.96 5.87 -1.12
C ARG A 33 1.30 7.27 -0.63
N LYS A 34 0.50 7.84 0.27
CA LYS A 34 0.79 9.17 0.86
C LYS A 34 2.17 9.21 1.53
N LYS A 35 2.50 8.20 2.36
CA LYS A 35 3.80 8.12 3.05
C LYS A 35 4.97 8.03 2.07
N VAL A 36 4.81 7.25 0.99
CA VAL A 36 5.84 7.13 -0.05
C VAL A 36 5.96 8.43 -0.84
N SER A 37 4.85 9.03 -1.28
CA SER A 37 4.86 10.33 -1.97
C SER A 37 5.53 11.42 -1.13
N GLU A 38 5.23 11.49 0.17
CA GLU A 38 5.84 12.44 1.10
C GLU A 38 7.35 12.23 1.20
N ALA A 39 7.80 10.98 1.32
CA ALA A 39 9.22 10.68 1.36
C ALA A 39 9.93 11.07 0.05
N LEU A 40 9.31 10.79 -1.11
CA LEU A 40 9.88 11.13 -2.41
C LEU A 40 9.98 12.65 -2.62
N VAL A 41 8.93 13.40 -2.26
CA VAL A 41 8.89 14.86 -2.42
C VAL A 41 9.90 15.56 -1.49
N ASN A 42 10.05 15.07 -0.26
CA ASN A 42 10.93 15.69 0.74
C ASN A 42 12.35 15.10 0.76
N GLY A 43 12.68 14.16 -0.13
CA GLY A 43 13.99 13.50 -0.16
C GLY A 43 14.28 12.63 1.07
N CYS A 44 13.24 12.10 1.73
CA CYS A 44 13.41 11.22 2.88
C CYS A 44 13.90 9.83 2.45
N ALA A 45 14.78 9.22 3.26
CA ALA A 45 15.20 7.84 3.04
C ALA A 45 14.03 6.87 3.29
N LEU A 46 13.76 5.98 2.33
CA LEU A 46 12.83 4.87 2.50
C LEU A 46 13.56 3.68 3.12
N ARG A 47 13.11 3.26 4.31
CA ARG A 47 13.55 2.01 4.94
C ARG A 47 12.46 0.96 4.80
N VAL A 48 12.81 -0.18 4.24
CA VAL A 48 11.92 -1.34 4.09
C VAL A 48 12.36 -2.41 5.09
N GLU A 49 11.41 -2.97 5.82
CA GLU A 49 11.64 -4.00 6.84
C GLU A 49 10.65 -5.16 6.60
N GLY A 50 11.07 -6.40 6.90
CA GLY A 50 10.20 -7.58 6.87
C GLY A 50 9.94 -8.19 5.49
N VAL A 51 11.00 -8.45 4.71
CA VAL A 51 10.91 -9.26 3.48
C VAL A 51 10.62 -10.72 3.83
#